data_AF-A0A3N2G451-F1
#
_entry.id   AF-A0A3N2G451-F1
#
_cell.length_a   1.000
_cell.length_b   1.000
_cell.length_c   1.000
_cell.angle_alpha   90.00
_cell.angle_beta   90.00
_cell.angle_gamma   90.00
#
_symmetry.space_group_name_H-M   'P 1'
#
loop_
_entity.id
_entity.type
_entity.pdbx_description
1 polymer ?
#
loop_
_entity_poly.entity_id
_entity_poly.type
_entity_poly.pdbx_seq_one_letter_code
_entity_poly.pdbx_strand_id
1 'polypeptide(L)'
;MPVIRFLTTAHPVLSPPNLAAAQPDVEKAATEVTDVLLVVLAVVVAGVVAVAVSALVGALVGRLARRSSIAADLTRRSRTPLRAVLVIVAVWIALRISTDLAHWRRVMEHLLLVALIVAVTWLVGSLAFVLEDAALARYRTDVADNRHARRVRTQVQVLRRVTVAVLVVCAAAGIALTFPSARAFGASLLASAGLLSIVAGLAAQSSLANVFAGMQLAFTDAIRVDDVVVVDGQWGRIEELTLTYVVVHAWDDRRLILPSTYFTTTPFENWTRRAAELLGTVELDVDWQVPVQAMRHELTRLLDATDLWDRRVGILQVVDAVGGSVRVRALASAADAPTLFDLRCYVREGLVEWAQREAPHAIPRTRWEGAANVSPTDGPAVAGALRPDVAPDPAAALAAGKDPGAEDAEVPPPAGVPVSSGTVPLVTVPDDASQAATGPLPLPGGWAMDDTQTMRPVGSDSRLFTGSVEALERSRNFQGPGQDVMDEREHNAEDSQDEHGADDDGREPDRS
;
A
#
# COMPACT_ATOMS: atom_id res chain seq x y z
N MET A 1 0.28 -118.88 45.31
CA MET A 1 -0.05 -118.60 46.72
C MET A 1 0.32 -117.16 47.03
N PRO A 2 -0.38 -116.45 47.94
CA PRO A 2 -1.83 -116.40 48.25
C PRO A 2 -2.51 -115.19 47.53
N VAL A 3 -3.85 -115.04 47.37
CA VAL A 3 -4.93 -114.65 48.34
C VAL A 3 -4.59 -113.30 49.03
N ILE A 4 -5.38 -112.19 49.02
CA ILE A 4 -6.82 -111.85 49.25
C ILE A 4 -7.17 -110.57 48.41
N ARG A 5 -8.35 -110.21 47.84
CA ARG A 5 -9.78 -110.63 47.79
C ARG A 5 -10.81 -109.77 48.59
N PHE A 6 -11.96 -109.42 47.97
CA PHE A 6 -13.15 -108.67 48.49
C PHE A 6 -13.00 -107.13 48.59
N LEU A 7 -14.04 -106.29 48.39
CA LEU A 7 -15.48 -106.51 48.07
C LEU A 7 -16.09 -105.39 47.18
N THR A 8 -17.02 -105.79 46.31
CA THR A 8 -18.04 -105.10 45.48
C THR A 8 -18.48 -103.65 45.79
N THR A 9 -18.58 -102.80 44.75
CA THR A 9 -19.82 -102.08 44.34
C THR A 9 -19.78 -101.51 42.91
N ALA A 10 -20.96 -101.52 42.25
CA ALA A 10 -21.40 -100.76 41.06
C ALA A 10 -20.45 -100.49 39.86
N HIS A 11 -20.81 -101.03 38.68
CA HIS A 11 -20.45 -100.45 37.38
C HIS A 11 -21.34 -99.24 37.05
N PRO A 12 -20.76 -98.12 36.57
CA PRO A 12 -21.39 -97.27 35.58
C PRO A 12 -20.78 -97.51 34.18
N VAL A 13 -21.58 -97.30 33.13
CA VAL A 13 -21.17 -97.44 31.72
C VAL A 13 -20.19 -96.33 31.33
N LEU A 14 -19.22 -96.64 30.46
CA LEU A 14 -18.40 -95.63 29.79
C LEU A 14 -19.27 -94.81 28.82
N SER A 15 -19.69 -93.62 29.26
CA SER A 15 -20.30 -92.62 28.37
C SER A 15 -19.31 -92.21 27.27
N PRO A 16 -19.77 -91.97 26.02
CA PRO A 16 -18.90 -91.50 24.94
C PRO A 16 -18.33 -90.10 25.24
N PRO A 17 -17.19 -89.72 24.61
CA PRO A 17 -16.57 -88.42 24.83
C PRO A 17 -17.53 -87.27 24.48
N ASN A 18 -17.62 -86.28 25.36
CA ASN A 18 -18.62 -85.21 25.28
C ASN A 18 -18.28 -84.17 24.20
N LEU A 19 -18.65 -84.47 22.95
CA LEU A 19 -18.47 -83.57 21.80
C LEU A 19 -19.12 -82.19 21.99
N ALA A 20 -20.20 -82.09 22.78
CA ALA A 20 -20.88 -80.81 23.04
C ALA A 20 -20.05 -79.82 23.87
N ALA A 21 -19.02 -80.29 24.59
CA ALA A 21 -18.10 -79.41 25.32
C ALA A 21 -17.10 -78.67 24.40
N ALA A 22 -16.81 -79.20 23.20
CA ALA A 22 -15.87 -78.60 22.24
C ALA A 22 -16.56 -77.71 21.19
N GLN A 23 -17.85 -77.95 20.91
CA GLN A 23 -18.65 -77.14 19.98
C GLN A 23 -18.57 -75.61 20.23
N PRO A 24 -18.77 -75.08 21.47
CA PRO A 24 -18.80 -73.64 21.69
C PRO A 24 -17.47 -72.92 21.48
N ASP A 25 -16.33 -73.63 21.43
CA ASP A 25 -15.02 -73.02 21.17
C ASP A 25 -14.66 -73.10 19.67
N VAL A 26 -15.09 -74.16 18.98
CA VAL A 26 -15.01 -74.24 17.50
C VAL A 26 -15.92 -73.20 16.85
N GLU A 27 -17.11 -72.98 17.39
CA GLU A 27 -18.09 -72.00 16.88
C GLU A 27 -17.58 -70.55 17.05
N LYS A 28 -16.98 -70.21 18.20
CA LYS A 28 -16.28 -68.93 18.41
C LYS A 28 -15.13 -68.74 17.41
N ALA A 29 -14.27 -69.74 17.27
CA ALA A 29 -13.13 -69.67 16.35
C ALA A 29 -13.59 -69.49 14.89
N ALA A 30 -14.70 -70.12 14.49
CA ALA A 30 -15.32 -69.92 13.19
C ALA A 30 -15.85 -68.49 13.00
N THR A 31 -16.48 -67.90 14.02
CA THR A 31 -16.90 -66.48 13.96
C THR A 31 -15.71 -65.52 13.89
N GLU A 32 -14.66 -65.72 14.70
CA GLU A 32 -13.46 -64.87 14.67
C GLU A 32 -12.74 -64.90 13.32
N VAL A 33 -12.60 -66.08 12.70
CA VAL A 33 -12.02 -66.22 11.35
C VAL A 33 -12.90 -65.57 10.28
N THR A 34 -14.23 -65.65 10.42
CA THR A 34 -15.18 -65.04 9.48
C THR A 34 -15.16 -63.52 9.57
N ASP A 35 -15.13 -62.95 10.77
CA ASP A 35 -15.00 -61.51 11.00
C ASP A 35 -13.68 -60.97 10.44
N VAL A 36 -12.55 -61.65 10.69
CA VAL A 36 -11.25 -61.26 10.14
C VAL A 36 -11.26 -61.31 8.61
N LEU A 37 -11.90 -62.31 8.00
CA LEU A 37 -12.02 -62.41 6.54
C LEU A 37 -12.87 -61.28 5.95
N LEU A 38 -14.01 -60.95 6.58
CA LEU A 38 -14.86 -59.84 6.18
C LEU A 38 -14.14 -58.49 6.28
N VAL A 39 -13.37 -58.27 7.34
CA VAL A 39 -12.55 -57.06 7.53
C VAL A 39 -11.47 -56.93 6.46
N VAL A 40 -10.74 -58.02 6.16
CA VAL A 40 -9.73 -58.03 5.09
C VAL A 40 -10.38 -57.72 3.74
N LEU A 41 -11.55 -58.31 3.43
CA LEU A 41 -12.29 -58.02 2.21
C LEU A 41 -12.75 -56.55 2.15
N ALA A 42 -13.30 -56.01 3.23
CA ALA A 42 -13.75 -54.62 3.31
C ALA A 42 -12.59 -53.62 3.12
N VAL A 43 -11.44 -53.88 3.73
CA VAL A 43 -10.21 -53.08 3.57
C VAL A 43 -9.68 -53.14 2.13
N VAL A 44 -9.66 -54.32 1.50
CA VAL A 44 -9.26 -54.47 0.09
C VAL A 44 -10.21 -53.73 -0.85
N VAL A 45 -11.53 -53.89 -0.69
CA VAL A 45 -12.54 -53.19 -1.51
C VAL A 45 -12.42 -51.68 -1.35
N ALA A 46 -12.27 -51.17 -0.13
CA ALA A 46 -12.11 -49.73 0.11
C ALA A 46 -10.79 -49.18 -0.44
N GLY A 47 -9.71 -49.96 -0.37
CA GLY A 47 -8.44 -49.63 -1.02
C GLY A 47 -8.57 -49.51 -2.55
N VAL A 48 -9.25 -50.47 -3.19
CA VAL A 48 -9.54 -50.45 -4.65
C VAL A 48 -10.42 -49.25 -5.01
N VAL A 49 -11.49 -48.98 -4.25
CA VAL A 49 -12.37 -47.81 -4.45
C VAL A 49 -11.59 -46.51 -4.30
N ALA A 50 -10.74 -46.37 -3.28
CA ALA A 50 -9.91 -45.19 -3.10
C ALA A 50 -8.89 -44.98 -4.22
N VAL A 51 -8.27 -46.05 -4.74
CA VAL A 51 -7.38 -45.97 -5.91
C VAL A 51 -8.18 -45.57 -7.16
N ALA A 52 -9.38 -46.11 -7.36
CA ALA A 52 -10.26 -45.75 -8.48
C ALA A 52 -10.71 -44.27 -8.42
N VAL A 53 -11.16 -43.80 -7.25
CA VAL A 53 -11.49 -42.38 -7.02
C VAL A 53 -10.27 -41.50 -7.23
N SER A 54 -9.10 -41.91 -6.74
CA SER A 54 -7.83 -41.19 -6.94
C SER A 54 -7.29 -41.25 -8.38
N ALA A 55 -7.77 -42.17 -9.20
CA ALA A 55 -7.54 -42.20 -10.64
C ALA A 55 -8.52 -41.28 -11.36
N LEU A 56 -9.81 -41.31 -11.00
CA LEU A 56 -10.87 -40.46 -11.54
C LEU A 56 -10.62 -38.97 -11.27
N VAL A 57 -10.36 -38.58 -10.01
CA VAL A 57 -9.97 -37.20 -9.65
C VAL A 57 -8.71 -36.80 -10.40
N GLY A 58 -7.71 -37.69 -10.47
CA GLY A 58 -6.50 -37.47 -11.25
C GLY A 58 -6.78 -37.21 -12.74
N ALA A 59 -7.71 -37.94 -13.36
CA ALA A 59 -8.08 -37.80 -14.76
C ALA A 59 -8.98 -36.57 -15.03
N LEU A 60 -9.83 -36.19 -14.08
CA LEU A 60 -10.71 -35.01 -14.16
C LEU A 60 -9.88 -33.73 -14.05
N VAL A 61 -9.05 -33.61 -13.02
CA VAL A 61 -8.08 -32.51 -12.89
C VAL A 61 -7.11 -32.52 -14.07
N GLY A 62 -6.68 -33.70 -14.55
CA GLY A 62 -5.87 -33.85 -15.76
C GLY A 62 -6.57 -33.59 -17.10
N ARG A 63 -7.90 -33.36 -17.12
CA ARG A 63 -8.61 -32.77 -18.25
C ARG A 63 -8.61 -31.25 -18.16
N LEU A 64 -8.92 -30.71 -16.98
CA LEU A 64 -8.97 -29.26 -16.74
C LEU A 64 -7.58 -28.60 -16.87
N ALA A 65 -6.54 -29.28 -16.38
CA ALA A 65 -5.14 -28.82 -16.42
C ALA A 65 -4.55 -28.71 -17.83
N ARG A 66 -5.20 -29.23 -18.88
CA ARG A 66 -4.68 -29.13 -20.27
C ARG A 66 -4.60 -27.70 -20.80
N ARG A 67 -5.24 -26.74 -20.11
CA ARG A 67 -5.18 -25.31 -20.43
C ARG A 67 -4.01 -24.55 -19.76
N SER A 68 -3.15 -25.21 -18.98
CA SER A 68 -1.97 -24.56 -18.37
C SER A 68 -0.85 -25.54 -18.01
N SER A 69 0.38 -25.25 -18.42
CA SER A 69 1.58 -26.01 -18.07
C SER A 69 1.76 -26.15 -16.55
N ILE A 70 1.60 -25.05 -15.81
CA ILE A 70 1.67 -25.01 -14.33
C ILE A 70 0.67 -25.99 -13.71
N ALA A 71 -0.55 -26.06 -14.26
CA ALA A 71 -1.57 -26.99 -13.78
C ALA A 71 -1.22 -28.46 -14.09
N ALA A 72 -0.52 -28.74 -15.19
CA ALA A 72 -0.10 -30.10 -15.53
C ALA A 72 0.93 -30.64 -14.53
N ASP A 73 1.95 -29.85 -14.15
CA ASP A 73 2.97 -30.27 -13.17
C ASP A 73 2.41 -30.38 -11.75
N LEU A 74 1.56 -29.44 -11.33
CA LEU A 74 0.77 -29.53 -10.10
C LEU A 74 0.00 -30.85 -10.02
N THR A 75 -0.70 -31.17 -11.11
CA THR A 75 -1.46 -32.41 -11.22
C THR A 75 -0.56 -33.64 -11.22
N ARG A 76 0.65 -33.58 -11.80
CA ARG A 76 1.58 -34.72 -11.84
C ARG A 76 2.17 -35.03 -10.47
N ARG A 77 2.49 -34.01 -9.67
CA ARG A 77 3.24 -34.15 -8.40
C ARG A 77 2.36 -34.35 -7.17
N SER A 78 1.23 -33.66 -7.06
CA SER A 78 0.34 -33.77 -5.89
C SER A 78 -0.61 -34.97 -5.95
N ARG A 79 -0.73 -35.64 -7.11
CA ARG A 79 -1.55 -36.87 -7.27
C ARG A 79 -1.15 -37.96 -6.28
N THR A 80 0.14 -38.25 -6.09
CA THR A 80 0.62 -39.37 -5.25
C THR A 80 0.29 -39.22 -3.77
N PRO A 81 0.61 -38.10 -3.08
CA PRO A 81 0.18 -37.93 -1.69
C PRO A 81 -1.34 -37.79 -1.54
N LEU A 82 -2.05 -37.22 -2.53
CA LEU A 82 -3.51 -37.21 -2.53
C LEU A 82 -4.10 -38.63 -2.56
N ARG A 83 -3.49 -39.56 -3.33
CA ARG A 83 -3.86 -40.99 -3.29
C ARG A 83 -3.64 -41.58 -1.91
N ALA A 84 -2.51 -41.29 -1.27
CA ALA A 84 -2.19 -41.82 0.05
C ALA A 84 -3.22 -41.37 1.10
N VAL A 85 -3.58 -40.09 1.13
CA VAL A 85 -4.63 -39.54 2.01
C VAL A 85 -5.96 -40.24 1.75
N LEU A 86 -6.41 -40.33 0.49
CA LEU A 86 -7.69 -40.95 0.14
C LEU A 86 -7.75 -42.46 0.48
N VAL A 87 -6.65 -43.20 0.28
CA VAL A 87 -6.55 -44.62 0.66
C VAL A 87 -6.60 -44.80 2.17
N ILE A 88 -5.85 -44.00 2.94
CA ILE A 88 -5.85 -44.09 4.41
C ILE A 88 -7.23 -43.77 4.98
N VAL A 89 -7.90 -42.74 4.47
CA VAL A 89 -9.27 -42.39 4.89
C VAL A 89 -10.26 -43.51 4.54
N ALA A 90 -10.20 -44.08 3.34
CA ALA A 90 -11.10 -45.16 2.94
C ALA A 90 -10.88 -46.45 3.75
N VAL A 91 -9.63 -46.82 4.04
CA VAL A 91 -9.29 -47.95 4.91
C VAL A 91 -9.79 -47.71 6.35
N TRP A 92 -9.69 -46.48 6.85
CA TRP A 92 -10.22 -46.13 8.17
C TRP A 92 -11.75 -46.19 8.22
N ILE A 93 -12.45 -45.75 7.17
CA ILE A 93 -13.91 -45.87 7.03
C ILE A 93 -14.33 -47.35 6.95
N ALA A 94 -13.63 -48.18 6.18
CA ALA A 94 -13.90 -49.61 6.09
C ALA A 94 -13.73 -50.32 7.44
N LEU A 95 -12.64 -50.04 8.15
CA LEU A 95 -12.38 -50.56 9.50
C LEU A 95 -13.43 -50.07 10.52
N ARG A 96 -13.94 -48.84 10.34
CA ARG A 96 -15.02 -48.29 11.18
C ARG A 96 -16.36 -48.98 10.98
N ILE A 97 -16.66 -49.42 9.75
CA ILE A 97 -17.93 -50.08 9.39
C ILE A 97 -17.87 -51.60 9.66
N SER A 98 -16.71 -52.23 9.45
CA SER A 98 -16.57 -53.70 9.45
C SER A 98 -16.14 -54.30 10.79
N THR A 99 -15.95 -53.52 11.86
CA THR A 99 -15.47 -54.04 13.15
C THR A 99 -15.95 -53.20 14.32
N ASP A 100 -16.58 -53.83 15.32
CA ASP A 100 -17.12 -53.13 16.49
C ASP A 100 -16.46 -53.54 17.82
N LEU A 101 -16.11 -54.83 18.00
CA LEU A 101 -15.71 -55.39 19.30
C LEU A 101 -14.21 -55.75 19.45
N ALA A 102 -13.39 -55.59 18.40
CA ALA A 102 -12.01 -56.07 18.42
C ALA A 102 -11.04 -55.20 19.25
N HIS A 103 -10.28 -55.83 20.17
CA HIS A 103 -9.32 -55.14 21.04
C HIS A 103 -8.21 -54.40 20.27
N TRP A 104 -7.72 -54.96 19.16
CA TRP A 104 -6.67 -54.40 18.32
C TRP A 104 -7.12 -53.17 17.51
N ARG A 105 -8.43 -52.96 17.34
CA ARG A 105 -9.03 -51.86 16.56
C ARG A 105 -8.50 -50.50 17.00
N ARG A 106 -8.43 -50.24 18.31
CA ARG A 106 -7.94 -48.97 18.88
C ARG A 106 -6.48 -48.67 18.49
N VAL A 107 -5.64 -49.70 18.38
CA VAL A 107 -4.24 -49.56 17.94
C VAL A 107 -4.20 -49.26 16.45
N MET A 108 -5.00 -49.97 15.65
CA MET A 108 -5.06 -49.76 14.20
C MET A 108 -5.62 -48.37 13.83
N GLU A 109 -6.66 -47.89 14.49
CA GLU A 109 -7.18 -46.52 14.32
C GLU A 109 -6.13 -45.45 14.67
N HIS A 110 -5.33 -45.68 15.72
CA HIS A 110 -4.26 -44.77 16.11
C HIS A 110 -3.10 -44.76 15.09
N LEU A 111 -2.72 -45.92 14.56
CA LEU A 111 -1.74 -46.04 13.47
C LEU A 111 -2.24 -45.38 12.17
N LEU A 112 -3.51 -45.55 11.82
CA LEU A 112 -4.14 -44.89 10.66
C LEU A 112 -4.19 -43.37 10.84
N LEU A 113 -4.43 -42.85 12.04
CA LEU A 113 -4.39 -41.42 12.35
C LEU A 113 -2.96 -40.87 12.19
N VAL A 114 -1.94 -41.55 12.72
CA VAL A 114 -0.52 -41.17 12.53
C VAL A 114 -0.14 -41.20 11.05
N ALA A 115 -0.53 -42.25 10.30
CA ALA A 115 -0.31 -42.34 8.86
C ALA A 115 -1.02 -41.21 8.09
N LEU A 116 -2.23 -40.83 8.50
CA LEU A 116 -2.97 -39.72 7.91
C LEU A 116 -2.26 -38.37 8.12
N ILE A 117 -1.72 -38.11 9.33
CA ILE A 117 -0.92 -36.90 9.57
C ILE A 117 0.26 -36.86 8.60
N VAL A 118 1.04 -37.94 8.50
CA VAL A 118 2.20 -38.00 7.59
C VAL A 118 1.78 -37.80 6.12
N ALA A 119 0.70 -38.43 5.68
CA ALA A 119 0.19 -38.29 4.31
C ALA A 119 -0.33 -36.88 4.00
N VAL A 120 -0.97 -36.21 4.97
CA VAL A 120 -1.43 -34.81 4.84
C VAL A 120 -0.24 -33.85 4.84
N THR A 121 0.75 -34.03 5.71
CA THR A 121 2.01 -33.25 5.68
C THR A 121 2.73 -33.41 4.34
N TRP A 122 2.79 -34.62 3.79
CA TRP A 122 3.36 -34.86 2.46
C TRP A 122 2.53 -34.18 1.34
N LEU A 123 1.20 -34.20 1.43
CA LEU A 123 0.33 -33.49 0.49
C LEU A 123 0.58 -31.99 0.52
N VAL A 124 0.59 -31.36 1.70
CA VAL A 124 0.87 -29.93 1.87
C VAL A 124 2.27 -29.57 1.38
N GLY A 125 3.30 -30.36 1.72
CA GLY A 125 4.66 -30.16 1.24
C GLY A 125 4.77 -30.29 -0.29
N SER A 126 4.08 -31.26 -0.89
CA SER A 126 4.06 -31.41 -2.36
C SER A 126 3.42 -30.21 -3.06
N LEU A 127 2.36 -29.64 -2.48
CA LEU A 127 1.68 -28.45 -2.99
C LEU A 127 2.56 -27.20 -2.85
N ALA A 128 3.23 -27.03 -1.72
CA ALA A 128 4.18 -25.93 -1.50
C ALA A 128 5.36 -25.99 -2.48
N PHE A 129 5.96 -27.16 -2.70
CA PHE A 129 7.07 -27.31 -3.67
C PHE A 129 6.64 -27.07 -5.11
N VAL A 130 5.38 -27.37 -5.47
CA VAL A 130 4.85 -26.97 -6.79
C VAL A 130 4.69 -25.46 -6.87
N LEU A 131 4.18 -24.78 -5.83
CA LEU A 131 4.03 -23.33 -5.84
C LEU A 131 5.39 -22.62 -5.96
N GLU A 132 6.41 -23.13 -5.25
CA GLU A 132 7.81 -22.70 -5.37
C GLU A 132 8.38 -22.93 -6.78
N ASP A 133 8.21 -24.13 -7.35
CA ASP A 133 8.74 -24.45 -8.69
C ASP A 133 7.96 -23.68 -9.79
N ALA A 134 6.67 -23.42 -9.62
CA ALA A 134 5.86 -22.59 -10.53
C ALA A 134 6.18 -21.09 -10.43
N ALA A 135 6.59 -20.60 -9.26
CA ALA A 135 7.13 -19.26 -9.10
C ALA A 135 8.49 -19.13 -9.81
N LEU A 136 9.36 -20.13 -9.68
CA LEU A 136 10.63 -20.19 -10.42
C LEU A 136 10.41 -20.25 -11.94
N ALA A 137 9.44 -21.02 -12.42
CA ALA A 137 9.15 -21.18 -13.85
C ALA A 137 8.71 -19.88 -14.56
N ARG A 138 8.34 -18.82 -13.81
CA ARG A 138 8.06 -17.48 -14.39
C ARG A 138 9.33 -16.68 -14.69
N TYR A 139 10.47 -17.01 -14.05
CA TYR A 139 11.76 -16.39 -14.32
C TYR A 139 12.50 -17.19 -15.39
N ARG A 140 12.36 -16.79 -16.66
CA ARG A 140 13.06 -17.43 -17.80
C ARG A 140 14.58 -17.44 -17.57
N THR A 141 15.21 -18.58 -17.87
CA THR A 141 16.65 -18.79 -17.65
C THR A 141 17.52 -18.40 -18.85
N ASP A 142 16.92 -18.09 -19.99
CA ASP A 142 17.60 -17.99 -21.30
C ASP A 142 18.19 -16.59 -21.60
N VAL A 143 18.58 -15.84 -20.54
CA VAL A 143 19.29 -14.55 -20.66
C VAL A 143 20.62 -14.67 -19.92
N ALA A 144 21.72 -14.36 -20.61
CA ALA A 144 23.05 -14.84 -20.24
C ALA A 144 23.63 -14.28 -18.91
N ASP A 145 23.29 -13.06 -18.50
CA ASP A 145 23.91 -12.38 -17.35
C ASP A 145 23.03 -12.35 -16.08
N ASN A 146 22.42 -13.49 -15.76
CA ASN A 146 21.32 -13.51 -14.79
C ASN A 146 21.76 -13.66 -13.32
N ARG A 147 22.45 -12.64 -12.79
CA ARG A 147 22.74 -12.50 -11.34
C ARG A 147 21.46 -12.57 -10.49
N HIS A 148 20.36 -12.01 -11.02
CA HIS A 148 19.05 -12.02 -10.37
C HIS A 148 18.49 -13.45 -10.20
N ALA A 149 18.44 -14.26 -11.26
CA ALA A 149 17.96 -15.65 -11.18
C ALA A 149 18.82 -16.52 -10.25
N ARG A 150 20.13 -16.28 -10.16
CA ARG A 150 20.99 -16.96 -9.15
C ARG A 150 20.61 -16.59 -7.72
N ARG A 151 20.25 -15.32 -7.46
CA ARG A 151 19.75 -14.85 -6.16
C ARG A 151 18.39 -15.47 -5.84
N VAL A 152 17.43 -15.41 -6.76
CA VAL A 152 16.08 -15.98 -6.61
C VAL A 152 16.14 -17.49 -6.36
N ARG A 153 16.94 -18.25 -7.12
CA ARG A 153 17.11 -19.70 -6.93
C ARG A 153 17.68 -20.03 -5.53
N THR A 154 18.59 -19.21 -5.02
CA THR A 154 19.12 -19.35 -3.66
C THR A 154 18.06 -19.03 -2.60
N GLN A 155 17.28 -17.96 -2.78
CA GLN A 155 16.18 -17.60 -1.89
C GLN A 155 15.10 -18.68 -1.83
N VAL A 156 14.69 -19.25 -2.97
CA VAL A 156 13.69 -20.34 -3.00
C VAL A 156 14.26 -21.63 -2.39
N GLN A 157 15.57 -21.92 -2.51
CA GLN A 157 16.19 -23.04 -1.80
C GLN A 157 16.19 -22.84 -0.28
N VAL A 158 16.41 -21.61 0.22
CA VAL A 158 16.29 -21.29 1.65
C VAL A 158 14.83 -21.43 2.10
N LEU A 159 13.88 -20.88 1.33
CA LEU A 159 12.45 -21.01 1.62
C LEU A 159 12.03 -22.48 1.70
N ARG A 160 12.39 -23.32 0.72
CA ARG A 160 12.12 -24.77 0.72
C ARG A 160 12.63 -25.47 1.98
N ARG A 161 13.82 -25.11 2.48
CA ARG A 161 14.36 -25.66 3.74
C ARG A 161 13.54 -25.25 4.95
N VAL A 162 13.07 -23.99 5.01
CA VAL A 162 12.17 -23.50 6.07
C VAL A 162 10.81 -24.19 5.98
N THR A 163 10.22 -24.28 4.78
CA THR A 163 8.97 -25.02 4.50
C THR A 163 9.05 -26.47 5.01
N VAL A 164 10.15 -27.18 4.69
CA VAL A 164 10.40 -28.54 5.20
C VAL A 164 10.52 -28.58 6.72
N ALA A 165 11.32 -27.69 7.31
CA ALA A 165 11.55 -27.67 8.76
C ALA A 165 10.24 -27.43 9.54
N VAL A 166 9.44 -26.45 9.11
CA VAL A 166 8.13 -26.15 9.70
C VAL A 166 7.19 -27.34 9.55
N LEU A 167 7.06 -27.92 8.35
CA LEU A 167 6.18 -29.07 8.12
C LEU A 167 6.57 -30.30 8.95
N VAL A 168 7.86 -30.58 9.09
CA VAL A 168 8.37 -31.69 9.93
C VAL A 168 8.12 -31.43 11.41
N VAL A 169 8.35 -30.21 11.91
CA VAL A 169 8.05 -29.85 13.31
C VAL A 169 6.55 -29.94 13.60
N CYS A 170 5.70 -29.41 12.72
CA CYS A 170 4.24 -29.50 12.85
C CYS A 170 3.74 -30.95 12.80
N ALA A 171 4.31 -31.79 11.93
CA ALA A 171 3.98 -33.22 11.87
C ALA A 171 4.41 -33.97 13.13
N ALA A 172 5.65 -33.74 13.61
CA ALA A 172 6.15 -34.34 14.83
C ALA A 172 5.33 -33.92 16.07
N ALA A 173 4.96 -32.64 16.19
CA ALA A 173 4.07 -32.14 17.24
C ALA A 173 2.66 -32.75 17.14
N GLY A 174 2.09 -32.83 15.92
CA GLY A 174 0.79 -33.46 15.67
C GLY A 174 0.78 -34.94 16.04
N ILE A 175 1.83 -35.69 15.69
CA ILE A 175 2.01 -37.10 16.05
C ILE A 175 2.19 -37.25 17.57
N ALA A 176 3.00 -36.39 18.22
CA ALA A 176 3.16 -36.41 19.68
C ALA A 176 1.82 -36.19 20.41
N LEU A 177 1.01 -35.23 19.97
CA LEU A 177 -0.34 -34.96 20.51
C LEU A 177 -1.30 -36.15 20.40
N THR A 178 -1.03 -37.15 19.56
CA THR A 178 -1.86 -38.37 19.53
C THR A 178 -1.74 -39.20 20.82
N PHE A 179 -0.61 -39.14 21.54
CA PHE A 179 -0.36 -39.93 22.74
C PHE A 179 -0.92 -39.26 24.01
N PRO A 180 -1.74 -39.96 24.84
CA PRO A 180 -2.38 -39.34 26.01
C PRO A 180 -1.43 -38.66 27.00
N SER A 181 -0.25 -39.25 27.25
CA SER A 181 0.79 -38.70 28.12
C SER A 181 1.38 -37.39 27.58
N ALA A 182 1.54 -37.28 26.27
CA ALA A 182 2.10 -36.10 25.61
C ALA A 182 1.07 -34.97 25.43
N ARG A 183 -0.25 -35.24 25.47
CA ARG A 183 -1.28 -34.20 25.32
C ARG A 183 -1.21 -33.11 26.37
N ALA A 184 -0.87 -33.44 27.62
CA ALA A 184 -0.73 -32.44 28.69
C ALA A 184 0.40 -31.43 28.39
N PHE A 185 1.57 -31.92 27.98
CA PHE A 185 2.71 -31.09 27.57
C PHE A 185 2.48 -30.41 26.22
N GLY A 186 1.77 -31.06 25.30
CA GLY A 186 1.41 -30.51 24.00
C GLY A 186 0.40 -29.37 24.09
N ALA A 187 -0.51 -29.38 25.08
CA ALA A 187 -1.44 -28.27 25.32
C ALA A 187 -0.71 -27.00 25.79
N SER A 188 0.24 -27.11 26.71
CA SER A 188 1.06 -25.95 27.13
C SER A 188 2.02 -25.51 26.02
N LEU A 189 2.61 -26.44 25.26
CA LEU A 189 3.44 -26.10 24.10
C LEU A 189 2.65 -25.39 22.99
N LEU A 190 1.40 -25.80 22.72
CA LEU A 190 0.50 -25.10 21.81
C LEU A 190 0.12 -23.70 22.30
N ALA A 191 -0.11 -23.51 23.61
CA ALA A 191 -0.35 -22.18 24.18
C ALA A 191 0.87 -21.26 24.00
N SER A 192 2.08 -21.75 24.27
CA SER A 192 3.33 -21.02 24.02
C SER A 192 3.56 -20.75 22.52
N ALA A 193 3.23 -21.69 21.63
CA ALA A 193 3.28 -21.50 20.18
C ALA A 193 2.27 -20.45 19.69
N GLY A 194 1.11 -20.35 20.33
CA GLY A 194 0.14 -19.28 20.10
C GLY A 194 0.72 -17.90 20.43
N LEU A 195 1.36 -17.75 21.60
CA LEU A 195 2.03 -16.50 21.97
C LEU A 195 3.17 -16.15 20.99
N LEU A 196 4.01 -17.12 20.62
CA LEU A 196 5.06 -16.93 19.61
C LEU A 196 4.48 -16.53 18.24
N SER A 197 3.31 -17.06 17.87
CA SER A 197 2.62 -16.71 16.62
C SER A 197 2.14 -15.25 16.62
N ILE A 198 1.68 -14.74 17.76
CA ILE A 198 1.31 -13.32 17.93
C ILE A 198 2.54 -12.43 17.80
N VAL A 199 3.64 -12.77 18.47
CA VAL A 199 4.90 -12.01 18.39
C VAL A 199 5.47 -12.01 16.96
N ALA A 200 5.44 -13.16 16.28
CA ALA A 200 5.85 -13.26 14.87
C ALA A 200 4.93 -12.47 13.93
N GLY A 201 3.62 -12.46 14.19
CA GLY A 201 2.64 -11.66 13.43
C GLY A 201 2.87 -10.15 13.56
N LEU A 202 3.14 -9.68 14.79
CA LEU A 202 3.51 -8.29 15.06
C LEU A 202 4.83 -7.91 14.37
N ALA A 203 5.85 -8.77 14.43
CA ALA A 203 7.12 -8.56 13.72
C ALA A 203 6.97 -8.53 12.19
N ALA A 204 6.01 -9.28 11.63
CA ALA A 204 5.70 -9.30 10.20
C ALA A 204 4.73 -8.19 9.74
N GLN A 205 4.14 -7.43 10.66
CA GLN A 205 3.04 -6.50 10.40
C GLN A 205 3.36 -5.47 9.32
N SER A 206 4.55 -4.83 9.38
CA SER A 206 4.97 -3.82 8.41
C SER A 206 5.21 -4.39 7.01
N SER A 207 5.76 -5.61 6.92
CA SER A 207 5.97 -6.32 5.65
C SER A 207 4.64 -6.72 5.00
N LEU A 208 3.70 -7.25 5.79
CA LEU A 208 2.36 -7.61 5.32
C LEU A 208 1.56 -6.38 4.90
N ALA A 209 1.59 -5.31 5.69
CA ALA A 209 0.92 -4.04 5.36
C ALA A 209 1.43 -3.47 4.02
N ASN A 210 2.74 -3.54 3.76
CA ASN A 210 3.30 -3.14 2.47
C ASN A 210 2.80 -4.01 1.32
N VAL A 211 2.84 -5.35 1.44
CA VAL A 211 2.32 -6.27 0.41
C VAL A 211 0.84 -6.00 0.09
N PHE A 212 0.01 -5.76 1.11
CA PHE A 212 -1.39 -5.39 0.91
C PHE A 212 -1.55 -4.02 0.25
N ALA A 213 -0.74 -3.04 0.62
CA ALA A 213 -0.77 -1.71 0.00
C ALA A 213 -0.34 -1.75 -1.47
N GLY A 214 0.76 -2.42 -1.82
CA GLY A 214 1.19 -2.59 -3.21
C GLY A 214 0.17 -3.34 -4.06
N MET A 215 -0.47 -4.37 -3.49
CA MET A 215 -1.59 -5.08 -4.12
C MET A 215 -2.82 -4.17 -4.32
N GLN A 216 -3.15 -3.32 -3.34
CA GLN A 216 -4.24 -2.35 -3.45
C GLN A 216 -3.97 -1.32 -4.54
N LEU A 217 -2.76 -0.75 -4.60
CA LEU A 217 -2.37 0.25 -5.61
C LEU A 217 -2.52 -0.35 -7.03
N ALA A 218 -1.99 -1.57 -7.24
CA ALA A 218 -2.05 -2.28 -8.51
C ALA A 218 -3.46 -2.77 -8.91
N PHE A 219 -4.44 -2.80 -8.00
CA PHE A 219 -5.84 -3.13 -8.31
C PHE A 219 -6.77 -1.90 -8.39
N THR A 220 -6.32 -0.72 -7.95
CA THR A 220 -7.17 0.48 -7.86
C THR A 220 -6.82 1.58 -8.86
N ASP A 221 -5.76 1.40 -9.67
CA ASP A 221 -5.21 2.43 -10.58
C ASP A 221 -5.10 3.82 -9.88
N ALA A 222 -4.64 3.80 -8.63
CA ALA A 222 -4.36 5.00 -7.85
C ALA A 222 -3.09 5.71 -8.35
N ILE A 223 -2.12 4.91 -8.79
CA ILE A 223 -0.87 5.27 -9.47
C ILE A 223 -0.56 4.20 -10.52
N ARG A 224 0.11 4.59 -11.60
CA ARG A 224 0.66 3.71 -12.63
C ARG A 224 2.16 3.93 -12.77
N VAL A 225 2.85 3.02 -13.47
CA VAL A 225 4.21 3.30 -13.96
C VAL A 225 4.11 4.44 -15.00
N ASP A 226 5.14 5.28 -15.06
CA ASP A 226 5.23 6.51 -15.85
C ASP A 226 4.26 7.66 -15.47
N ASP A 227 3.39 7.50 -14.45
CA ASP A 227 2.64 8.63 -13.87
C ASP A 227 3.60 9.67 -13.27
N VAL A 228 3.29 10.95 -13.51
CA VAL A 228 3.97 12.09 -12.89
C VAL A 228 3.29 12.44 -11.56
N VAL A 229 4.08 12.53 -10.50
CA VAL A 229 3.60 12.68 -9.12
C VAL A 229 4.39 13.72 -8.33
N VAL A 230 3.76 14.31 -7.31
CA VAL A 230 4.45 15.07 -6.26
C VAL A 230 4.30 14.34 -4.94
N VAL A 231 5.43 14.01 -4.32
CA VAL A 231 5.55 13.10 -3.18
C VAL A 231 6.54 13.69 -2.19
N ASP A 232 6.12 13.93 -0.95
CA ASP A 232 6.93 14.64 0.07
C ASP A 232 7.51 15.99 -0.43
N GLY A 233 6.72 16.72 -1.24
CA GLY A 233 7.13 17.96 -1.89
C GLY A 233 8.14 17.81 -3.05
N GLN A 234 8.65 16.60 -3.31
CA GLN A 234 9.52 16.30 -4.45
C GLN A 234 8.68 15.94 -5.68
N TRP A 235 8.97 16.57 -6.82
CA TRP A 235 8.39 16.23 -8.11
C TRP A 235 9.20 15.10 -8.80
N GLY A 236 8.50 14.13 -9.39
CA GLY A 236 9.13 13.01 -10.11
C GLY A 236 8.15 12.12 -10.87
N ARG A 237 8.68 11.08 -11.54
CA ARG A 237 7.92 10.07 -12.31
C ARG A 237 8.07 8.70 -11.67
N ILE A 238 7.03 7.86 -11.72
CA ILE A 238 7.09 6.49 -11.17
C ILE A 238 7.87 5.58 -12.13
N GLU A 239 9.05 5.10 -11.70
CA GLU A 239 9.96 4.20 -12.45
C GLU A 239 9.61 2.72 -12.23
N GLU A 240 9.18 2.33 -11.01
CA GLU A 240 8.84 0.94 -10.67
C GLU A 240 7.69 0.89 -9.65
N LEU A 241 6.69 0.05 -9.88
CA LEU A 241 5.60 -0.26 -8.94
C LEU A 241 5.70 -1.73 -8.48
N THR A 242 6.23 -1.96 -7.29
CA THR A 242 6.41 -3.29 -6.69
C THR A 242 5.48 -3.50 -5.49
N LEU A 243 5.22 -4.75 -5.13
CA LEU A 243 4.33 -5.12 -4.02
C LEU A 243 4.72 -4.52 -2.67
N THR A 244 6.00 -4.19 -2.43
CA THR A 244 6.48 -3.68 -1.13
C THR A 244 7.12 -2.30 -1.17
N TYR A 245 7.47 -1.79 -2.36
CA TYR A 245 7.96 -0.42 -2.54
C TYR A 245 7.55 0.12 -3.92
N VAL A 246 7.57 1.44 -4.05
CA VAL A 246 7.47 2.19 -5.30
C VAL A 246 8.77 2.98 -5.48
N VAL A 247 9.28 3.04 -6.71
CA VAL A 247 10.44 3.87 -7.06
C VAL A 247 9.95 5.10 -7.81
N VAL A 248 10.24 6.28 -7.26
CA VAL A 248 9.99 7.56 -7.92
C VAL A 248 11.33 8.14 -8.36
N HIS A 249 11.49 8.36 -9.66
CA HIS A 249 12.61 9.06 -10.27
C HIS A 249 12.39 10.57 -10.10
N ALA A 250 13.18 11.18 -9.23
CA ALA A 250 13.15 12.62 -8.98
C ALA A 250 13.86 13.39 -10.11
N TRP A 251 13.51 14.66 -10.26
CA TRP A 251 14.02 15.56 -11.30
C TRP A 251 15.55 15.77 -11.32
N ASP A 252 16.23 15.43 -10.23
CA ASP A 252 17.69 15.50 -10.07
C ASP A 252 18.37 14.11 -10.18
N ASP A 253 17.75 13.19 -10.93
CA ASP A 253 18.17 11.81 -11.24
C ASP A 253 18.24 10.85 -10.03
N ARG A 254 17.79 11.29 -8.85
CA ARG A 254 17.72 10.44 -7.65
C ARG A 254 16.51 9.49 -7.71
N ARG A 255 16.72 8.23 -7.30
CA ARG A 255 15.62 7.29 -7.02
C ARG A 255 15.16 7.40 -5.57
N LEU A 256 13.93 7.86 -5.37
CA LEU A 256 13.24 7.83 -4.09
C LEU A 256 12.52 6.48 -3.96
N ILE A 257 13.03 5.60 -3.11
CA ILE A 257 12.41 4.29 -2.81
C ILE A 257 11.47 4.46 -1.63
N LEU A 258 10.17 4.41 -1.90
CA LEU A 258 9.12 4.64 -0.89
C LEU A 258 8.37 3.33 -0.58
N PRO A 259 8.05 3.03 0.69
CA PRO A 259 7.27 1.85 1.03
C PRO A 259 5.85 1.96 0.45
N SER A 260 5.31 0.88 -0.12
CA SER A 260 3.99 0.91 -0.77
C SER A 260 2.87 1.35 0.17
N THR A 261 3.01 1.20 1.50
CA THR A 261 2.06 1.80 2.46
C THR A 261 1.90 3.30 2.31
N TYR A 262 2.97 4.05 1.95
CA TYR A 262 2.95 5.52 1.85
C TYR A 262 1.79 6.00 0.97
N PHE A 263 1.66 5.47 -0.25
CA PHE A 263 0.62 5.85 -1.21
C PHE A 263 -0.80 5.39 -0.81
N THR A 264 -0.94 4.62 0.28
CA THR A 264 -2.24 4.23 0.86
C THR A 264 -2.57 4.96 2.16
N THR A 265 -1.60 5.60 2.81
CA THR A 265 -1.76 6.30 4.10
C THR A 265 -1.58 7.82 4.01
N THR A 266 -0.81 8.29 3.02
CA THR A 266 -0.36 9.66 2.89
C THR A 266 -0.94 10.28 1.62
N PRO A 267 -1.52 11.51 1.67
CA PRO A 267 -1.90 12.23 0.46
C PRO A 267 -0.69 12.52 -0.43
N PHE A 268 -0.88 12.40 -1.74
CA PHE A 268 0.08 12.75 -2.78
C PHE A 268 -0.65 13.34 -3.97
N GLU A 269 0.04 14.11 -4.81
CA GLU A 269 -0.53 14.61 -6.06
C GLU A 269 -0.16 13.66 -7.20
N ASN A 270 -1.13 13.29 -8.03
CA ASN A 270 -0.90 12.61 -9.31
C ASN A 270 -1.38 13.54 -10.42
N TRP A 271 -0.42 14.04 -11.20
CA TRP A 271 -0.62 15.05 -12.23
C TRP A 271 -1.08 14.44 -13.56
N THR A 272 -0.82 13.14 -13.82
CA THR A 272 -1.14 12.46 -15.08
C THR A 272 -2.48 11.69 -15.05
N ARG A 273 -3.07 11.47 -13.85
CA ARG A 273 -4.16 10.51 -13.59
C ARG A 273 -5.39 10.53 -14.51
N ARG A 274 -5.69 11.65 -15.19
CA ARG A 274 -6.83 11.77 -16.12
C ARG A 274 -6.46 12.32 -17.49
N ALA A 275 -5.45 13.19 -17.54
CA ALA A 275 -4.84 13.76 -18.73
C ALA A 275 -3.42 14.17 -18.34
N ALA A 276 -2.51 14.27 -19.32
CA ALA A 276 -1.22 14.94 -19.10
C ALA A 276 -1.38 16.48 -19.04
N GLU A 277 -2.47 17.00 -19.60
CA GLU A 277 -2.76 18.43 -19.69
C GLU A 277 -2.90 19.09 -18.29
N LEU A 278 -2.02 20.03 -17.97
CA LEU A 278 -1.94 20.65 -16.64
C LEU A 278 -2.19 22.16 -16.67
N LEU A 279 -2.46 22.72 -15.49
CA LEU A 279 -2.66 24.15 -15.25
C LEU A 279 -1.58 24.66 -14.29
N GLY A 280 -0.80 25.63 -14.74
CA GLY A 280 0.35 26.17 -14.02
C GLY A 280 0.19 27.65 -13.70
N THR A 281 0.62 28.03 -12.51
CA THR A 281 0.57 29.42 -12.03
C THR A 281 1.95 30.06 -12.05
N VAL A 282 2.01 31.31 -12.50
CA VAL A 282 3.12 32.23 -12.29
C VAL A 282 2.58 33.37 -11.45
N GLU A 283 3.07 33.51 -10.22
CA GLU A 283 2.67 34.59 -9.31
C GLU A 283 3.80 35.62 -9.20
N LEU A 284 3.41 36.91 -9.23
CA LEU A 284 4.31 38.06 -9.27
C LEU A 284 3.73 39.15 -8.36
N ASP A 285 4.53 39.62 -7.39
CA ASP A 285 4.18 40.75 -6.54
C ASP A 285 4.68 42.05 -7.18
N VAL A 286 3.74 42.95 -7.48
CA VAL A 286 3.95 44.21 -8.20
C VAL A 286 3.44 45.40 -7.39
N ASP A 287 3.85 46.61 -7.78
CA ASP A 287 3.38 47.86 -7.19
C ASP A 287 1.93 48.18 -7.60
N TRP A 288 1.20 48.91 -6.74
CA TRP A 288 -0.17 49.36 -6.98
C TRP A 288 -0.35 50.20 -8.25
N GLN A 289 0.73 50.78 -8.80
CA GLN A 289 0.70 51.50 -10.08
C GLN A 289 0.74 50.58 -11.32
N VAL A 290 0.70 49.24 -11.18
CA VAL A 290 0.76 48.31 -12.31
C VAL A 290 -0.39 48.51 -13.33
N PRO A 291 -0.10 48.70 -14.63
CA PRO A 291 -1.14 48.78 -15.66
C PRO A 291 -1.61 47.37 -16.04
N VAL A 292 -2.47 46.78 -15.18
CA VAL A 292 -2.94 45.37 -15.28
C VAL A 292 -3.48 45.00 -16.67
N GLN A 293 -4.12 45.94 -17.39
CA GLN A 293 -4.61 45.67 -18.75
C GLN A 293 -3.49 45.52 -19.78
N ALA A 294 -2.41 46.31 -19.68
CA ALA A 294 -1.23 46.12 -20.52
C ALA A 294 -0.50 44.81 -20.17
N MET A 295 -0.43 44.46 -18.88
CA MET A 295 0.15 43.18 -18.42
C MET A 295 -0.67 41.96 -18.91
N ARG A 296 -1.99 42.08 -19.05
CA ARG A 296 -2.84 41.07 -19.72
C ARG A 296 -2.47 40.90 -21.20
N HIS A 297 -2.35 42.01 -21.92
CA HIS A 297 -1.97 41.98 -23.34
C HIS A 297 -0.56 41.41 -23.55
N GLU A 298 0.38 41.70 -22.67
CA GLU A 298 1.72 41.09 -22.73
C GLU A 298 1.67 39.58 -22.45
N LEU A 299 0.90 39.11 -21.47
CA LEU A 299 0.70 37.67 -21.29
C LEU A 299 0.15 37.03 -22.56
N THR A 300 -0.88 37.62 -23.19
CA THR A 300 -1.40 37.12 -24.47
C THR A 300 -0.32 37.11 -25.56
N ARG A 301 0.46 38.18 -25.70
CA ARG A 301 1.56 38.28 -26.68
C ARG A 301 2.65 37.21 -26.45
N LEU A 302 2.98 36.91 -25.20
CA LEU A 302 3.94 35.86 -24.85
C LEU A 302 3.37 34.47 -25.17
N LEU A 303 2.13 34.20 -24.77
CA LEU A 303 1.46 32.91 -25.02
C LEU A 303 1.24 32.64 -26.52
N ASP A 304 0.90 33.65 -27.32
CA ASP A 304 0.76 33.53 -28.79
C ASP A 304 2.11 33.39 -29.51
N ALA A 305 3.23 33.76 -28.87
CA ALA A 305 4.58 33.72 -29.44
C ALA A 305 5.34 32.40 -29.16
N THR A 306 4.75 31.45 -28.44
CA THR A 306 5.35 30.16 -28.09
C THR A 306 4.47 28.98 -28.51
N ASP A 307 5.12 27.88 -28.86
CA ASP A 307 4.55 26.56 -29.11
C ASP A 307 4.31 25.75 -27.82
N LEU A 308 4.86 26.18 -26.67
CA LEU A 308 4.68 25.55 -25.36
C LEU A 308 3.25 25.68 -24.78
N TRP A 309 2.41 26.55 -25.36
CA TRP A 309 1.05 26.82 -24.87
C TRP A 309 -0.02 26.03 -25.62
N ASP A 310 -0.80 25.23 -24.89
CA ASP A 310 -1.86 24.36 -25.47
C ASP A 310 -3.14 25.10 -25.91
N ARG A 311 -3.19 26.43 -25.74
CA ARG A 311 -4.33 27.31 -26.05
C ARG A 311 -5.62 27.05 -25.28
N ARG A 312 -5.64 26.17 -24.26
CA ARG A 312 -6.84 25.84 -23.46
C ARG A 312 -7.16 26.92 -22.43
N VAL A 313 -6.16 27.42 -21.71
CA VAL A 313 -6.28 28.47 -20.68
C VAL A 313 -5.06 29.40 -20.72
N GLY A 314 -5.31 30.71 -20.76
CA GLY A 314 -4.29 31.75 -20.65
C GLY A 314 -4.91 33.01 -20.05
N ILE A 315 -4.90 33.14 -18.72
CA ILE A 315 -5.54 34.25 -18.01
C ILE A 315 -4.62 34.88 -16.97
N LEU A 316 -4.63 36.20 -16.89
CA LEU A 316 -3.99 36.97 -15.82
C LEU A 316 -5.07 37.50 -14.86
N GLN A 317 -4.83 37.45 -13.56
CA GLN A 317 -5.74 37.94 -12.52
C GLN A 317 -4.95 38.60 -11.38
N VAL A 318 -5.51 39.65 -10.78
CA VAL A 318 -5.08 40.08 -9.44
C VAL A 318 -5.72 39.12 -8.44
N VAL A 319 -4.94 38.53 -7.55
CA VAL A 319 -5.40 37.55 -6.56
C VAL A 319 -5.31 38.05 -5.12
N ASP A 320 -4.45 39.04 -4.87
CA ASP A 320 -4.37 39.76 -3.60
C ASP A 320 -3.89 41.21 -3.83
N ALA A 321 -4.21 42.12 -2.92
CA ALA A 321 -3.88 43.54 -2.99
C ALA A 321 -3.81 44.14 -1.57
N VAL A 322 -2.75 43.78 -0.82
CA VAL A 322 -2.59 44.09 0.61
C VAL A 322 -1.10 44.43 0.88
N GLY A 323 -0.83 45.16 1.97
CA GLY A 323 0.55 45.34 2.46
C GLY A 323 1.46 46.25 1.60
N GLY A 324 0.90 47.00 0.65
CA GLY A 324 1.68 47.85 -0.25
C GLY A 324 2.13 47.18 -1.55
N SER A 325 1.74 45.92 -1.79
CA SER A 325 1.89 45.22 -3.07
C SER A 325 0.54 44.75 -3.62
N VAL A 326 0.55 44.34 -4.89
CA VAL A 326 -0.56 43.69 -5.60
C VAL A 326 -0.02 42.38 -6.15
N ARG A 327 -0.61 41.24 -5.75
CA ARG A 327 -0.23 39.92 -6.26
C ARG A 327 -0.99 39.62 -7.54
N VAL A 328 -0.24 39.52 -8.63
CA VAL A 328 -0.74 39.13 -9.95
C VAL A 328 -0.42 37.66 -10.19
N ARG A 329 -1.41 36.91 -10.69
CA ARG A 329 -1.28 35.52 -11.11
C ARG A 329 -1.59 35.36 -12.58
N ALA A 330 -0.62 34.92 -13.36
CA ALA A 330 -0.87 34.32 -14.67
C ALA A 330 -1.13 32.81 -14.48
N LEU A 331 -2.23 32.33 -15.04
CA LEU A 331 -2.60 30.92 -15.13
C LEU A 331 -2.54 30.54 -16.61
N ALA A 332 -1.67 29.58 -16.94
CA ALA A 332 -1.51 29.04 -18.28
C ALA A 332 -1.58 27.51 -18.25
N SER A 333 -1.99 26.89 -19.35
CA SER A 333 -2.03 25.44 -19.51
C SER A 333 -1.02 24.94 -20.55
N ALA A 334 -0.58 23.69 -20.38
CA ALA A 334 0.29 23.01 -21.32
C ALA A 334 -0.04 21.52 -21.39
N ALA A 335 0.45 20.85 -22.45
CA ALA A 335 0.15 19.47 -22.76
C ALA A 335 0.70 18.44 -21.74
N ASP A 336 1.81 18.76 -21.06
CA ASP A 336 2.44 17.93 -20.03
C ASP A 336 3.17 18.76 -18.95
N ALA A 337 3.71 18.08 -17.94
CA ALA A 337 4.37 18.72 -16.80
C ALA A 337 5.71 19.40 -17.14
N PRO A 338 6.63 18.80 -17.94
CA PRO A 338 7.84 19.50 -18.41
C PRO A 338 7.54 20.77 -19.21
N THR A 339 6.65 20.67 -20.21
CA THR A 339 6.25 21.82 -21.05
C THR A 339 5.61 22.92 -20.21
N LEU A 340 4.83 22.55 -19.19
CA LEU A 340 4.26 23.51 -18.24
C LEU A 340 5.33 24.21 -17.39
N PHE A 341 6.41 23.52 -17.00
CA PHE A 341 7.51 24.15 -16.27
C PHE A 341 8.22 25.20 -17.13
N ASP A 342 8.58 24.84 -18.36
CA ASP A 342 9.27 25.73 -19.30
C ASP A 342 8.38 26.93 -19.67
N LEU A 343 7.09 26.70 -19.94
CA LEU A 343 6.10 27.76 -20.16
C LEU A 343 6.00 28.72 -18.97
N ARG A 344 6.01 28.20 -17.74
CA ARG A 344 5.97 29.01 -16.50
C ARG A 344 7.25 29.81 -16.28
N CYS A 345 8.40 29.38 -16.81
CA CYS A 345 9.64 30.14 -16.76
C CYS A 345 9.64 31.22 -17.86
N TYR A 346 9.36 30.86 -19.11
CA TYR A 346 9.21 31.78 -20.24
C TYR A 346 8.24 32.93 -19.96
N VAL A 347 7.05 32.63 -19.45
CA VAL A 347 6.04 33.65 -19.07
C VAL A 347 6.53 34.54 -17.92
N ARG A 348 7.25 33.99 -16.94
CA ARG A 348 7.79 34.75 -15.81
C ARG A 348 8.89 35.72 -16.25
N GLU A 349 9.81 35.23 -17.08
CA GLU A 349 10.92 36.02 -17.62
C GLU A 349 10.41 37.13 -18.55
N GLY A 350 9.48 36.81 -19.47
CA GLY A 350 8.87 37.80 -20.36
C GLY A 350 8.06 38.87 -19.63
N LEU A 351 7.26 38.51 -18.62
CA LEU A 351 6.51 39.49 -17.82
C LEU A 351 7.44 40.38 -16.97
N VAL A 352 8.58 39.85 -16.51
CA VAL A 352 9.61 40.62 -15.79
C VAL A 352 10.37 41.56 -16.75
N GLU A 353 10.73 41.12 -17.96
CA GLU A 353 11.36 41.97 -18.97
C GLU A 353 10.41 43.13 -19.37
N TRP A 354 9.14 42.81 -19.63
CA TRP A 354 8.10 43.80 -19.92
C TRP A 354 7.92 44.82 -18.79
N ALA A 355 7.88 44.37 -17.53
CA ALA A 355 7.79 45.27 -16.37
C ALA A 355 9.03 46.19 -16.26
N GLN A 356 10.21 45.73 -16.67
CA GLN A 356 11.43 46.56 -16.72
C GLN A 356 11.43 47.54 -17.91
N ARG A 357 10.86 47.16 -19.05
CA ARG A 357 10.88 47.92 -20.32
C ARG A 357 9.77 48.97 -20.42
N GLU A 358 8.55 48.59 -20.07
CA GLU A 358 7.32 49.36 -20.36
C GLU A 358 6.59 49.85 -19.11
N ALA A 359 6.68 49.11 -18.00
CA ALA A 359 6.07 49.50 -16.73
C ALA A 359 7.06 49.63 -15.55
N PRO A 360 8.16 50.42 -15.61
CA PRO A 360 9.13 50.52 -14.51
C PRO A 360 8.55 50.97 -13.16
N HIS A 361 7.37 51.60 -13.16
CA HIS A 361 6.59 52.02 -11.99
C HIS A 361 5.80 50.87 -11.34
N ALA A 362 5.58 49.74 -12.05
CA ALA A 362 4.97 48.52 -11.54
C ALA A 362 5.94 47.65 -10.72
N ILE A 363 7.24 47.94 -10.75
CA ILE A 363 8.24 47.28 -9.90
C ILE A 363 8.05 47.81 -8.46
N PRO A 364 7.90 46.95 -7.43
CA PRO A 364 7.72 47.38 -6.04
C PRO A 364 8.82 48.35 -5.56
N ARG A 365 8.41 49.47 -4.94
CA ARG A 365 9.33 50.49 -4.42
C ARG A 365 8.87 51.01 -3.05
N THR A 366 9.77 51.03 -2.07
CA THR A 366 9.53 51.69 -0.77
C THR A 366 9.51 53.21 -0.96
N ARG A 367 8.31 53.78 -1.07
CA ARG A 367 8.11 55.24 -1.15
C ARG A 367 8.28 55.85 0.23
N TRP A 368 9.34 56.64 0.42
CA TRP A 368 9.54 57.47 1.60
C TRP A 368 9.09 58.90 1.30
N GLU A 369 7.86 59.24 1.69
CA GLU A 369 7.44 60.65 1.73
C GLU A 369 8.08 61.35 2.92
N GLY A 370 9.29 61.87 2.71
CA GLY A 370 9.86 62.84 3.62
C GLY A 370 8.92 64.05 3.70
N ALA A 371 8.43 64.35 4.90
CA ALA A 371 7.45 65.42 5.12
C ALA A 371 7.91 66.71 4.44
N ALA A 372 7.15 67.15 3.43
CA ALA A 372 7.53 68.33 2.66
C ALA A 372 7.65 69.53 3.61
N ASN A 373 8.80 70.21 3.58
CA ASN A 373 8.96 71.48 4.27
C ASN A 373 7.92 72.45 3.69
N VAL A 374 6.84 72.67 4.45
CA VAL A 374 5.87 73.72 4.17
C VAL A 374 6.56 75.05 4.44
N SER A 375 7.32 75.53 3.46
CA SER A 375 7.79 76.91 3.42
C SER A 375 6.57 77.82 3.57
N PRO A 376 6.48 78.65 4.62
CA PRO A 376 5.31 79.48 4.85
C PRO A 376 5.32 80.68 3.88
N THR A 377 4.92 80.44 2.63
CA THR A 377 4.80 81.48 1.60
C THR A 377 3.51 82.28 1.82
N ASP A 378 3.63 83.35 2.60
CA ASP A 378 2.79 84.55 2.58
C ASP A 378 1.26 84.34 2.44
N GLY A 379 0.67 83.70 3.45
CA GLY A 379 -0.74 83.94 3.77
C GLY A 379 -0.94 85.38 4.30
N PRO A 380 -1.99 86.12 3.88
CA PRO A 380 -2.17 87.51 4.29
C PRO A 380 -2.39 87.65 5.81
N ALA A 381 -1.78 88.67 6.39
CA ALA A 381 -1.67 88.81 7.83
C ALA A 381 -3.02 89.01 8.54
N VAL A 382 -3.33 88.10 9.48
CA VAL A 382 -4.35 88.31 10.53
C VAL A 382 -3.66 88.17 11.88
N ALA A 383 -3.24 89.29 12.45
CA ALA A 383 -2.59 89.32 13.76
C ALA A 383 -3.64 89.24 14.88
N GLY A 384 -3.64 88.14 15.64
CA GLY A 384 -4.46 87.95 16.83
C GLY A 384 -3.62 87.29 17.92
N ALA A 385 -3.07 88.08 18.83
CA ALA A 385 -2.09 87.60 19.80
C ALA A 385 -2.74 86.92 21.01
N LEU A 386 -2.18 85.77 21.40
CA LEU A 386 -2.21 85.29 22.79
C LEU A 386 -0.80 84.83 23.16
N ARG A 387 -0.20 85.44 24.18
CA ARG A 387 1.04 84.93 24.80
C ARG A 387 0.67 83.95 25.91
N PRO A 388 1.35 82.80 26.04
CA PRO A 388 1.27 81.97 27.24
C PRO A 388 2.18 82.54 28.34
N ASP A 389 1.68 82.66 29.57
CA ASP A 389 2.50 82.98 30.73
C ASP A 389 1.87 82.42 32.03
N VAL A 390 2.72 81.80 32.86
CA VAL A 390 2.54 81.42 34.29
C VAL A 390 1.43 80.41 34.66
N ALA A 391 1.85 79.28 35.25
CA ALA A 391 1.12 78.49 36.25
C ALA A 391 1.78 78.71 37.64
N PRO A 392 1.04 78.69 38.78
CA PRO A 392 0.61 77.44 39.47
C PRO A 392 -0.83 77.58 40.05
N ASP A 393 -1.38 76.82 41.01
CA ASP A 393 -0.89 75.74 41.91
C ASP A 393 -2.06 74.78 42.32
N PRO A 394 -1.86 73.46 42.50
CA PRO A 394 -2.95 72.49 42.67
C PRO A 394 -3.36 72.25 44.14
N ALA A 395 -3.83 73.29 44.86
CA ALA A 395 -4.13 73.19 46.31
C ALA A 395 -5.41 73.90 46.83
N ALA A 396 -6.41 74.24 46.00
CA ALA A 396 -7.65 74.87 46.49
C ALA A 396 -8.92 74.65 45.63
N ALA A 397 -9.73 73.62 45.94
CA ALA A 397 -11.15 73.51 45.53
C ALA A 397 -11.90 72.36 46.25
N LEU A 398 -12.01 72.41 47.58
CA LEU A 398 -12.92 71.54 48.35
C LEU A 398 -14.04 72.38 48.98
N ALA A 399 -15.26 71.81 49.00
CA ALA A 399 -16.52 72.31 49.60
C ALA A 399 -17.37 73.32 48.79
N ALA A 400 -18.71 73.18 48.95
CA ALA A 400 -19.84 73.98 48.44
C ALA A 400 -19.97 74.13 46.89
N GLY A 401 -21.06 73.76 46.20
CA GLY A 401 -22.30 73.05 46.60
C GLY A 401 -23.47 73.94 47.03
N LYS A 402 -24.62 73.89 46.28
CA LYS A 402 -26.04 74.02 46.73
C LYS A 402 -27.02 74.36 45.57
N ASP A 403 -27.99 73.47 45.33
CA ASP A 403 -29.24 73.60 44.52
C ASP A 403 -30.25 74.64 45.11
N PRO A 404 -31.40 75.06 44.48
CA PRO A 404 -32.29 74.26 43.58
C PRO A 404 -33.18 74.97 42.50
N GLY A 405 -34.02 74.18 41.80
CA GLY A 405 -35.26 74.59 41.09
C GLY A 405 -35.23 74.37 39.56
N ALA A 406 -36.02 73.46 38.95
CA ALA A 406 -37.49 73.51 38.67
C ALA A 406 -37.84 74.45 37.48
N GLU A 407 -38.60 74.12 36.42
CA GLU A 407 -39.31 72.91 35.91
C GLU A 407 -39.09 72.87 34.34
N ASP A 408 -39.61 72.01 33.44
CA ASP A 408 -40.90 71.29 33.35
C ASP A 408 -40.91 70.23 32.20
N ALA A 409 -41.99 69.42 32.11
CA ALA A 409 -42.51 68.59 30.99
C ALA A 409 -41.84 67.24 30.59
N GLU A 410 -42.70 66.23 30.33
CA GLU A 410 -42.37 64.82 30.05
C GLU A 410 -43.28 64.20 28.96
N VAL A 411 -42.76 63.29 28.11
CA VAL A 411 -43.53 62.36 27.24
C VAL A 411 -42.80 61.00 27.16
N PRO A 412 -43.46 59.83 27.32
CA PRO A 412 -42.80 58.56 27.66
C PRO A 412 -42.52 57.57 26.50
N PRO A 413 -41.68 56.54 26.71
CA PRO A 413 -41.41 55.44 25.77
C PRO A 413 -42.34 54.21 25.95
N PRO A 414 -42.46 53.31 24.95
CA PRO A 414 -43.23 52.06 25.05
C PRO A 414 -42.46 50.87 25.67
N ALA A 415 -43.20 49.98 26.35
CA ALA A 415 -42.75 48.66 26.81
C ALA A 415 -42.91 47.58 25.72
N GLY A 416 -42.36 46.35 25.80
CA GLY A 416 -41.42 45.76 26.76
C GLY A 416 -41.68 44.26 27.05
N VAL A 417 -40.63 43.49 27.41
CA VAL A 417 -40.67 42.13 28.05
C VAL A 417 -41.14 40.98 27.11
N PRO A 418 -40.72 39.68 27.27
CA PRO A 418 -39.89 39.06 28.33
C PRO A 418 -38.56 38.39 27.89
N VAL A 419 -37.76 38.03 28.89
CA VAL A 419 -36.64 37.06 28.85
C VAL A 419 -37.13 35.71 29.41
N SER A 420 -36.51 34.60 29.01
CA SER A 420 -36.64 33.30 29.69
C SER A 420 -35.27 32.65 29.93
N SER A 421 -35.16 31.81 30.96
CA SER A 421 -33.89 31.44 31.61
C SER A 421 -33.45 30.00 31.33
N GLY A 422 -32.13 29.75 31.30
CA GLY A 422 -31.55 28.40 31.24
C GLY A 422 -30.08 28.37 31.62
N THR A 423 -29.71 27.55 32.60
CA THR A 423 -28.37 27.55 33.24
C THR A 423 -27.55 26.31 32.87
N VAL A 424 -26.26 26.49 32.56
CA VAL A 424 -25.21 25.45 32.52
C VAL A 424 -23.94 26.03 33.18
N PRO A 425 -23.19 25.29 34.01
CA PRO A 425 -22.32 25.91 35.02
C PRO A 425 -20.85 26.17 34.61
N LEU A 426 -20.20 27.02 35.41
CA LEU A 426 -18.77 27.28 35.40
C LEU A 426 -17.96 26.04 35.80
N VAL A 427 -16.88 25.74 35.08
CA VAL A 427 -15.83 24.79 35.50
C VAL A 427 -14.51 25.56 35.63
N THR A 428 -13.92 25.53 36.81
CA THR A 428 -12.61 26.13 37.11
C THR A 428 -11.47 25.19 36.72
N VAL A 429 -10.39 25.74 36.16
CA VAL A 429 -9.13 25.06 35.90
C VAL A 429 -8.03 25.81 36.68
N PRO A 430 -7.01 25.15 37.27
CA PRO A 430 -6.12 25.79 38.25
C PRO A 430 -5.11 26.78 37.66
N ASP A 431 -4.74 27.78 38.47
CA ASP A 431 -3.61 28.68 38.23
C ASP A 431 -2.26 27.98 38.45
N ASP A 432 -1.76 27.23 37.45
CA ASP A 432 -0.38 26.71 37.48
C ASP A 432 0.22 26.47 36.07
N ALA A 433 0.19 27.51 35.22
CA ALA A 433 0.79 27.48 33.87
C ALA A 433 1.28 28.85 33.36
N SER A 434 1.52 29.82 34.25
CA SER A 434 1.75 31.24 33.90
C SER A 434 3.17 31.56 33.40
N GLN A 435 3.75 30.74 32.50
CA GLN A 435 5.09 31.00 31.94
C GLN A 435 5.46 30.40 30.58
N ALA A 436 4.51 30.16 29.65
CA ALA A 436 4.86 29.80 28.25
C ALA A 436 3.73 30.01 27.20
N ALA A 437 3.28 31.26 26.93
CA ALA A 437 2.41 31.54 25.76
C ALA A 437 2.32 33.04 25.37
N THR A 438 3.30 33.56 24.62
CA THR A 438 3.19 34.86 23.91
C THR A 438 3.69 34.75 22.48
N GLY A 439 2.95 33.97 21.66
CA GLY A 439 3.14 33.86 20.22
C GLY A 439 1.81 34.07 19.48
N PRO A 440 1.78 34.67 18.28
CA PRO A 440 0.57 34.78 17.47
C PRO A 440 0.02 33.42 17.04
N LEU A 441 -1.31 33.33 16.88
CA LEU A 441 -1.95 32.16 16.24
C LEU A 441 -1.57 32.11 14.75
N PRO A 442 -1.30 30.91 14.18
CA PRO A 442 -0.91 30.78 12.78
C PRO A 442 -2.09 31.00 11.84
N LEU A 443 -1.85 31.72 10.73
CA LEU A 443 -2.77 31.81 9.61
C LEU A 443 -2.65 30.56 8.71
N PRO A 444 -3.74 30.14 8.03
CA PRO A 444 -3.72 28.96 7.17
C PRO A 444 -3.03 29.25 5.83
N GLY A 445 -1.97 28.50 5.51
CA GLY A 445 -1.32 28.50 4.20
C GLY A 445 -0.03 29.31 4.16
N GLY A 446 1.09 28.65 4.46
CA GLY A 446 2.44 29.19 4.24
C GLY A 446 3.45 28.06 4.07
N TRP A 447 4.23 28.09 3.00
CA TRP A 447 5.38 27.20 2.82
C TRP A 447 6.57 27.74 3.63
N ALA A 448 7.11 26.94 4.54
CA ALA A 448 8.25 27.31 5.35
C ALA A 448 9.56 27.20 4.54
N MET A 449 10.00 28.32 3.96
CA MET A 449 11.34 28.47 3.37
C MET A 449 12.34 28.86 4.48
N ASP A 450 12.76 27.87 5.28
CA ASP A 450 13.76 28.06 6.33
C ASP A 450 15.15 27.55 5.90
N ASP A 451 15.82 28.31 5.01
CA ASP A 451 17.26 28.15 4.76
C ASP A 451 17.90 29.43 4.17
N THR A 452 17.92 30.53 4.94
CA THR A 452 18.59 31.78 4.51
C THR A 452 20.06 31.82 4.95
N GLN A 453 20.86 30.88 4.43
CA GLN A 453 22.31 30.91 4.65
C GLN A 453 22.97 32.07 3.87
N THR A 454 23.68 32.93 4.58
CA THR A 454 24.30 34.13 4.03
C THR A 454 25.55 33.81 3.21
N MET A 455 25.35 33.53 1.91
CA MET A 455 26.45 33.32 0.97
C MET A 455 27.39 34.55 0.92
N ARG A 456 28.68 34.29 1.09
CA ARG A 456 29.75 35.24 0.74
C ARG A 456 29.92 35.30 -0.79
N PRO A 457 30.33 36.45 -1.34
CA PRO A 457 30.57 36.56 -2.78
C PRO A 457 31.73 35.67 -3.22
N VAL A 458 31.44 34.70 -4.08
CA VAL A 458 32.42 33.91 -4.84
C VAL A 458 32.50 34.49 -6.27
N GLY A 459 33.66 34.32 -6.92
CA GLY A 459 34.05 35.11 -8.09
C GLY A 459 33.25 34.87 -9.37
N SER A 460 33.42 35.83 -10.29
CA SER A 460 32.87 35.83 -11.65
C SER A 460 33.19 34.57 -12.45
N ASP A 461 32.17 33.77 -12.76
CA ASP A 461 32.06 33.06 -14.05
C ASP A 461 30.60 32.70 -14.41
N SER A 462 29.70 33.70 -14.31
CA SER A 462 28.28 33.56 -14.68
C SER A 462 28.09 33.66 -16.19
N ARG A 463 28.11 32.52 -16.90
CA ARG A 463 27.69 32.46 -18.31
C ARG A 463 26.17 32.44 -18.43
N LEU A 464 25.67 33.27 -19.33
CA LEU A 464 24.24 33.55 -19.56
C LEU A 464 23.45 32.26 -19.82
N PHE A 465 22.36 32.09 -19.07
CA PHE A 465 21.56 30.86 -19.09
C PHE A 465 20.39 30.98 -20.07
N THR A 466 20.68 30.91 -21.38
CA THR A 466 19.67 30.85 -22.43
C THR A 466 19.97 29.71 -23.41
N GLY A 467 19.11 28.70 -23.45
CA GLY A 467 19.09 27.67 -24.50
C GLY A 467 20.37 26.84 -24.69
N SER A 468 20.95 26.26 -23.64
CA SER A 468 22.07 25.32 -23.82
C SER A 468 21.61 24.01 -24.48
N VAL A 469 22.48 23.41 -25.31
CA VAL A 469 22.17 22.16 -26.05
C VAL A 469 21.79 21.02 -25.09
N GLU A 470 22.43 20.94 -23.93
CA GLU A 470 22.11 19.96 -22.87
C GLU A 470 20.68 20.08 -22.33
N ALA A 471 20.02 21.24 -22.46
CA ALA A 471 18.61 21.38 -22.07
C ALA A 471 17.68 20.73 -23.11
N LEU A 472 17.98 20.89 -24.40
CA LEU A 472 17.25 20.24 -25.50
C LEU A 472 17.48 18.72 -25.52
N GLU A 473 18.71 18.26 -25.23
CA GLU A 473 19.00 16.83 -25.09
C GLU A 473 18.31 16.20 -23.87
N ARG A 474 18.23 16.92 -22.74
CA ARG A 474 17.41 16.47 -21.59
C ARG A 474 15.92 16.39 -21.93
N SER A 475 15.36 17.39 -22.62
CA SER A 475 13.96 17.36 -23.07
C SER A 475 13.68 16.13 -23.95
N ARG A 476 14.55 15.86 -24.94
CA ARG A 476 14.46 14.66 -25.80
C ARG A 476 14.55 13.34 -25.04
N ASN A 477 15.36 13.26 -23.97
CA ASN A 477 15.49 12.06 -23.14
C ASN A 477 14.31 11.83 -22.17
N PHE A 478 13.44 12.82 -21.97
CA PHE A 478 12.23 12.69 -21.16
C PHE A 478 10.96 12.46 -21.99
N GLN A 479 10.94 12.89 -23.25
CA GLN A 479 10.00 12.39 -24.25
C GLN A 479 10.25 10.89 -24.51
N GLY A 480 9.23 10.16 -24.96
CA GLY A 480 9.34 8.74 -25.29
C GLY A 480 10.24 8.50 -26.52
N PRO A 481 10.48 7.23 -26.90
CA PRO A 481 11.15 6.93 -28.17
C PRO A 481 10.45 7.68 -29.32
N GLY A 482 11.23 8.36 -30.15
CA GLY A 482 10.72 9.17 -31.24
C GLY A 482 9.92 8.37 -32.25
N GLN A 483 9.11 9.04 -33.07
CA GLN A 483 8.33 8.39 -34.13
C GLN A 483 9.24 7.59 -35.06
N ASP A 484 10.42 8.13 -35.41
CA ASP A 484 11.48 7.43 -36.14
C ASP A 484 11.94 6.11 -35.47
N VAL A 485 12.10 6.10 -34.15
CA VAL A 485 12.48 4.91 -33.37
C VAL A 485 11.30 3.94 -33.19
N MET A 486 10.06 4.39 -33.36
CA MET A 486 8.86 3.55 -33.37
C MET A 486 8.64 2.94 -34.75
N ASP A 487 8.75 3.73 -35.82
CA ASP A 487 8.69 3.31 -37.22
C ASP A 487 9.79 2.27 -37.51
N GLU A 488 11.03 2.49 -37.03
CA GLU A 488 12.12 1.51 -37.14
C GLU A 488 11.80 0.20 -36.40
N ARG A 489 11.06 0.26 -35.28
CA ARG A 489 10.64 -0.95 -34.54
C ARG A 489 9.47 -1.66 -35.22
N GLU A 490 8.53 -0.93 -35.82
CA GLU A 490 7.45 -1.52 -36.59
C GLU A 490 8.00 -2.17 -37.86
N HIS A 491 8.92 -1.53 -38.59
CA HIS A 491 9.56 -2.12 -39.76
C HIS A 491 10.41 -3.37 -39.41
N ASN A 492 11.21 -3.35 -38.33
CA ASN A 492 11.89 -4.55 -37.84
C ASN A 492 10.92 -5.64 -37.33
N ALA A 493 9.71 -5.27 -36.88
CA ALA A 493 8.67 -6.22 -36.49
C ALA A 493 7.90 -6.80 -37.69
N GLU A 494 7.87 -6.11 -38.83
CA GLU A 494 7.38 -6.63 -40.11
C GLU A 494 8.40 -7.60 -40.73
N ASP A 495 9.67 -7.20 -40.87
CA ASP A 495 10.76 -8.07 -41.39
C ASP A 495 10.87 -9.38 -40.59
N SER A 496 10.76 -9.32 -39.25
CA SER A 496 10.82 -10.52 -38.40
C SER A 496 9.51 -11.33 -38.34
N GLN A 497 8.40 -10.81 -38.88
CA GLN A 497 7.21 -11.60 -39.18
C GLN A 497 7.34 -12.29 -40.54
N ASP A 498 7.89 -11.63 -41.55
CA ASP A 498 8.13 -12.24 -42.87
C ASP A 498 9.21 -13.34 -42.82
N GLU A 499 10.29 -13.19 -42.04
CA GLU A 499 11.23 -14.30 -41.76
C GLU A 499 10.55 -15.50 -41.09
N HIS A 500 9.53 -15.28 -40.24
CA HIS A 500 8.75 -16.37 -39.64
C HIS A 500 7.66 -16.93 -40.57
N GLY A 501 7.23 -16.17 -41.58
CA GLY A 501 6.29 -16.63 -42.61
C GLY A 501 6.95 -17.53 -43.66
N ALA A 502 8.23 -17.31 -43.95
CA ALA A 502 8.98 -18.03 -44.98
C ALA A 502 9.31 -19.50 -44.64
N ASP A 503 9.30 -19.88 -43.36
CA ASP A 503 9.81 -21.18 -42.88
C ASP A 503 8.72 -22.26 -42.66
N ASP A 504 7.43 -21.93 -42.79
CA ASP A 504 6.30 -22.86 -42.56
C ASP A 504 5.68 -23.47 -43.85
N ASP A 505 5.79 -22.79 -45.01
CA ASP A 505 5.19 -23.23 -46.29
C ASP A 505 6.08 -24.23 -47.07
N GLY A 506 6.41 -25.36 -46.42
CA GLY A 506 7.47 -26.25 -46.91
C GLY A 506 7.34 -27.76 -46.67
N ARG A 507 6.25 -28.28 -46.08
CA ARG A 507 6.13 -29.73 -45.78
C ARG A 507 4.69 -30.29 -45.82
N GLU A 508 4.24 -30.68 -47.02
CA GLU A 508 3.20 -31.72 -47.13
C GLU A 508 3.75 -33.08 -46.66
N PRO A 509 3.01 -33.86 -45.84
CA PRO A 509 3.33 -35.26 -45.55
C PRO A 509 2.73 -36.18 -46.62
N ASP A 510 3.60 -36.83 -47.41
CA ASP A 510 3.22 -37.80 -48.45
C ASP A 510 2.44 -39.01 -47.88
N ARG A 511 1.59 -39.63 -48.71
CA ARG A 511 0.67 -40.72 -48.34
C ARG A 511 1.05 -42.04 -49.00
N SER A 512 1.67 -42.94 -48.22
CA SER A 512 1.72 -44.38 -48.50
C SER A 512 1.68 -45.21 -47.21
#